data_AF-A0A136NDA2-F1
#
_entry.id   AF-A0A136NDA2-F1
#
_cell.length_a   1.000
_cell.length_b   1.000
_cell.length_c   1.000
_cell.angle_alpha   90.00
_cell.angle_beta   90.00
_cell.angle_gamma   90.00
#
_symmetry.space_group_name_H-M   'P 1'
#
loop_
_entity.id
_entity.type
_entity.pdbx_description
1 polymer ?
#
loop_
_entity_poly.entity_id
_entity_poly.type
_entity_poly.pdbx_seq_one_letter_code
_entity_poly.pdbx_strand_id
1 'polypeptide(L)'
;MAVDKTNDLAILKINENDFYFSDKVPYSVKKYTPSITQRIYSLGFPKTDIVYNEGYVSSTTGFEGDSGKFQLELPSFPGVSGAPIIDESGNIIGIISGKQSESEGITYAVKSKPLLNLINELPNDFSKNEFASNYLKNSTRSQQIQKIEPFICVVKVYNK
;
A
#
# COMPACT_ATOMS: atom_id res chain seq x y z
N MET A 1 1.25 -14.89 -9.92
CA MET A 1 0.30 -14.26 -8.97
C MET A 1 0.41 -15.00 -7.65
N ALA A 2 0.34 -14.29 -6.53
CA ALA A 2 0.23 -14.86 -5.18
C ALA A 2 -0.96 -14.19 -4.46
N VAL A 3 -1.68 -14.92 -3.62
CA VAL A 3 -2.90 -14.41 -2.96
C VAL A 3 -2.94 -14.86 -1.50
N ASP A 4 -3.18 -13.93 -0.59
CA ASP A 4 -3.49 -14.17 0.81
C ASP A 4 -4.93 -13.69 1.09
N LYS A 5 -5.88 -14.64 1.06
CA LYS A 5 -7.29 -14.35 1.30
C LYS A 5 -7.59 -13.94 2.74
N THR A 6 -6.76 -14.37 3.69
CA THR A 6 -6.95 -14.07 5.12
C THR A 6 -6.68 -12.60 5.39
N ASN A 7 -5.61 -12.09 4.79
CA ASN A 7 -5.18 -10.70 4.97
C ASN A 7 -5.68 -9.76 3.85
N ASP A 8 -6.51 -10.24 2.92
CA ASP A 8 -7.04 -9.44 1.81
C ASP A 8 -5.93 -8.83 0.93
N LEU A 9 -4.93 -9.65 0.57
CA LEU A 9 -3.79 -9.25 -0.24
C LEU A 9 -3.63 -10.12 -1.49
N ALA A 10 -3.17 -9.51 -2.57
CA ALA A 10 -2.76 -10.20 -3.78
C ALA A 10 -1.56 -9.51 -4.43
N ILE A 11 -0.69 -10.29 -5.07
CA ILE A 11 0.39 -9.81 -5.93
C ILE A 11 0.09 -10.27 -7.36
N LEU A 12 -0.12 -9.31 -8.25
CA LEU A 12 -0.37 -9.53 -9.66
C LEU A 12 0.92 -9.40 -10.46
N LYS A 13 0.99 -10.10 -11.60
CA LYS A 13 2.07 -9.98 -12.58
C LYS A 13 1.48 -9.41 -13.86
N ILE A 14 2.09 -8.36 -14.37
CA ILE A 14 1.83 -7.80 -15.71
C ILE A 14 2.58 -8.70 -16.71
N ASN A 15 1.89 -9.22 -17.71
CA ASN A 15 2.41 -10.20 -18.68
C ASN A 15 2.70 -9.60 -20.06
N GLU A 16 2.55 -8.28 -20.16
CA GLU A 16 2.82 -7.46 -21.32
C GLU A 16 4.34 -7.22 -21.44
N ASN A 17 4.96 -7.74 -22.49
CA ASN A 17 6.42 -7.69 -22.67
C ASN A 17 6.97 -6.27 -22.90
N ASP A 18 6.12 -5.34 -23.33
CA ASP A 18 6.43 -3.93 -23.57
C ASP A 18 6.17 -3.06 -22.33
N PHE A 19 5.61 -3.63 -21.26
CA PHE A 19 5.42 -2.91 -20.00
C PHE A 19 6.65 -3.06 -19.10
N TYR A 20 7.21 -1.92 -18.67
CA TYR A 20 8.22 -1.86 -17.64
C TYR A 20 8.10 -0.54 -16.88
N PHE A 21 8.43 -0.57 -15.58
CA PHE A 21 8.66 0.67 -14.84
C PHE A 21 10.00 1.26 -15.29
N SER A 22 10.00 2.53 -15.68
CA SER A 22 11.19 3.23 -16.20
C SER A 22 12.30 3.40 -15.15
N ASP A 23 11.91 3.46 -13.87
CA ASP A 23 12.77 3.79 -12.76
C ASP A 23 12.86 2.63 -11.77
N LYS A 24 13.91 2.66 -10.95
CA LYS A 24 14.03 1.77 -9.81
C LYS A 24 12.95 2.09 -8.77
N VAL A 25 12.41 1.06 -8.12
CA VAL A 25 11.49 1.20 -6.98
C VAL A 25 12.08 2.18 -5.95
N PRO A 26 11.43 3.33 -5.68
CA PRO A 26 12.03 4.39 -4.86
C PRO A 26 11.76 4.18 -3.37
N TYR A 27 10.78 3.37 -3.01
CA TYR A 27 10.33 3.13 -1.64
C TYR A 27 10.83 1.78 -1.09
N SER A 28 10.81 1.64 0.24
CA SER A 28 11.02 0.34 0.89
C SER A 28 9.73 -0.15 1.56
N VAL A 29 9.61 -1.45 1.79
CA VAL A 29 8.54 -2.03 2.59
C VAL A 29 9.08 -2.35 3.99
N LYS A 30 8.61 -1.63 5.01
CA LYS A 30 9.10 -1.78 6.38
C LYS A 30 8.15 -2.53 7.28
N LYS A 31 8.68 -3.54 7.96
CA LYS A 31 7.99 -4.31 8.98
C LYS A 31 8.18 -3.67 10.36
N TYR A 32 7.15 -2.95 10.82
CA TYR A 32 7.02 -2.54 12.22
C TYR A 32 5.53 -2.31 12.54
N THR A 33 5.21 -2.16 13.82
CA THR A 33 3.88 -1.73 14.25
C THR A 33 3.84 -0.21 14.26
N PRO A 34 3.02 0.44 13.43
CA PRO A 34 2.90 1.90 13.44
C PRO A 34 2.39 2.41 14.79
N SER A 35 2.89 3.56 15.22
CA SER A 35 2.46 4.20 16.48
C SER A 35 1.18 5.00 16.28
N ILE A 36 0.34 5.12 17.31
CA ILE A 36 -0.80 6.07 17.28
C ILE A 36 -0.24 7.47 17.03
N THR A 37 -0.97 8.28 16.25
CA THR A 37 -0.59 9.64 15.80
C THR A 37 0.55 9.70 14.79
N GLN A 38 1.11 8.56 14.38
CA GLN A 38 2.11 8.53 13.32
C GLN A 38 1.49 9.05 12.02
N ARG A 39 2.12 10.08 11.44
CA ARG A 39 1.72 10.68 10.17
C ARG A 39 1.97 9.74 9.00
N ILE A 40 0.99 9.69 8.11
CA ILE A 40 1.00 8.83 6.93
C ILE A 40 0.38 9.55 5.75
N TYR A 41 0.64 9.04 4.54
CA TYR A 41 -0.06 9.44 3.34
C TYR A 41 -0.33 8.26 2.42
N SER A 42 -1.23 8.46 1.48
CA SER A 42 -1.62 7.47 0.49
C SER A 42 -1.89 8.12 -0.86
N LEU A 43 -1.72 7.34 -1.92
CA LEU A 43 -2.01 7.68 -3.30
C LEU A 43 -2.86 6.56 -3.89
N GLY A 44 -4.03 6.90 -4.42
CA GLY A 44 -4.95 5.91 -4.98
C GLY A 44 -5.85 6.50 -6.06
N PHE A 45 -6.72 5.66 -6.62
CA PHE A 45 -7.63 6.03 -7.71
C PHE A 45 -9.10 5.88 -7.28
N PRO A 46 -9.62 6.71 -6.36
CA PRO A 46 -11.05 6.73 -6.04
C PRO A 46 -11.92 7.21 -7.21
N LYS A 47 -11.30 7.82 -8.22
CA LYS A 47 -11.90 8.28 -9.48
C LYS A 47 -10.92 8.02 -10.64
N THR A 48 -11.11 8.69 -11.77
CA THR A 48 -10.23 8.58 -12.95
C THR A 48 -8.80 9.01 -12.69
N ASP A 49 -8.60 10.02 -11.84
CA ASP A 49 -7.29 10.58 -11.53
C ASP A 49 -6.76 10.07 -10.20
N ILE A 50 -5.43 10.11 -10.06
CA ILE A 50 -4.77 9.83 -8.79
C ILE A 50 -5.15 10.90 -7.76
N VAL A 51 -5.43 10.46 -6.53
CA VAL A 51 -5.78 11.32 -5.40
C VAL A 51 -4.80 11.08 -4.28
N TYR A 52 -4.23 12.17 -3.79
CA TYR A 52 -3.40 12.22 -2.61
C TYR A 52 -4.27 12.41 -1.36
N ASN A 53 -4.02 11.59 -0.34
CA ASN A 53 -4.60 11.75 0.99
C ASN A 53 -3.51 11.71 2.05
N GLU A 54 -3.67 12.51 3.11
CA GLU A 54 -2.76 12.55 4.25
C GLU A 54 -3.55 12.48 5.55
N GLY A 55 -2.98 11.81 6.53
CA GLY A 55 -3.64 11.53 7.79
C GLY A 55 -2.68 10.93 8.80
N TYR A 56 -3.23 10.15 9.72
CA TYR A 56 -2.45 9.52 10.78
C TYR A 56 -3.03 8.16 11.19
N VAL A 57 -2.23 7.39 11.90
CA VAL A 57 -2.65 6.13 12.52
C VAL A 57 -3.51 6.44 13.76
N SER A 58 -4.79 6.08 13.72
CA SER A 58 -5.74 6.32 14.81
C SER A 58 -5.80 5.15 15.81
N SER A 59 -5.51 3.92 15.38
CA SER A 59 -5.36 2.75 16.27
C SER A 59 -4.33 1.78 15.70
N THR A 60 -3.59 1.09 16.58
CA THR A 60 -2.57 0.08 16.20
C THR A 60 -3.16 -1.30 15.90
N THR A 61 -4.48 -1.45 16.06
CA THR A 61 -5.26 -2.66 15.78
C THR A 61 -6.40 -2.32 14.82
N GLY A 62 -6.87 -3.32 14.08
CA GLY A 62 -8.04 -3.22 13.22
C GLY A 62 -9.35 -3.52 13.95
N PHE A 63 -10.39 -3.76 13.16
CA PHE A 63 -11.71 -4.18 13.64
C PHE A 63 -11.64 -5.37 14.61
N GLU A 64 -12.43 -5.33 15.68
CA GLU A 64 -12.47 -6.36 16.74
C GLU A 64 -11.09 -6.74 17.33
N GLY A 65 -10.11 -5.83 17.27
CA GLY A 65 -8.76 -6.07 17.80
C GLY A 65 -7.84 -6.86 16.86
N ASP A 66 -8.14 -6.94 15.56
CA ASP A 66 -7.28 -7.58 14.55
C ASP A 66 -5.87 -6.99 14.58
N SER A 67 -4.91 -7.76 15.12
CA SER A 67 -3.52 -7.36 15.25
C SER A 67 -2.76 -7.30 13.93
N GLY A 68 -3.28 -7.90 12.85
CA GLY A 68 -2.73 -7.86 11.50
C GLY A 68 -3.03 -6.54 10.77
N LYS A 69 -3.96 -5.75 11.29
CA LYS A 69 -4.39 -4.47 10.71
C LYS A 69 -4.19 -3.30 11.68
N PHE A 70 -4.41 -2.11 11.18
CA PHE A 70 -4.41 -0.87 11.94
C PHE A 70 -5.42 0.12 11.35
N GLN A 71 -5.94 0.99 12.19
CA GLN A 71 -6.93 2.00 11.82
C GLN A 71 -6.25 3.31 11.44
N LEU A 72 -6.82 3.98 10.45
CA LEU A 72 -6.34 5.24 9.92
C LEU A 72 -7.42 6.30 10.02
N GLU A 73 -6.99 7.53 10.28
CA GLU A 73 -7.78 8.71 10.01
C GLU A 73 -7.53 9.15 8.56
N LEU A 74 -8.30 8.57 7.64
CA LEU A 74 -8.31 8.90 6.21
C LEU A 74 -9.74 8.73 5.68
N PRO A 75 -10.13 9.48 4.63
CA PRO A 75 -11.42 9.28 3.99
C PRO A 75 -11.57 7.85 3.44
N SER A 76 -12.64 7.16 3.83
CA SER A 76 -12.99 5.84 3.29
C SER A 76 -13.91 6.02 2.08
N PHE A 77 -13.34 5.95 0.87
CA PHE A 77 -14.09 6.01 -0.38
C PHE A 77 -13.81 4.76 -1.23
N PRO A 78 -14.78 4.28 -2.03
CA PRO A 78 -14.53 3.26 -3.03
C PRO A 78 -13.34 3.65 -3.93
N GLY A 79 -12.49 2.68 -4.25
CA GLY A 79 -11.31 2.87 -5.12
C GLY A 79 -10.02 3.31 -4.42
N VAL A 80 -10.04 3.56 -3.09
CA VAL A 80 -8.79 3.67 -2.30
C VAL A 80 -8.30 2.31 -1.78
N SER A 81 -9.11 1.26 -1.88
CA SER A 81 -8.72 -0.12 -1.58
C SER A 81 -7.52 -0.55 -2.41
N GLY A 82 -6.52 -1.16 -1.77
CA GLY A 82 -5.26 -1.54 -2.40
C GLY A 82 -4.21 -0.43 -2.48
N ALA A 83 -4.56 0.81 -2.12
CA ALA A 83 -3.58 1.90 -2.09
C ALA A 83 -2.53 1.68 -0.99
N PRO A 84 -1.25 2.04 -1.24
CA PRO A 84 -0.21 1.93 -0.23
C PRO A 84 -0.37 2.99 0.86
N ILE A 85 -0.03 2.62 2.09
CA ILE A 85 0.14 3.54 3.21
C ILE A 85 1.63 3.77 3.41
N ILE A 86 2.02 5.04 3.34
CA ILE A 86 3.41 5.47 3.30
C ILE A 86 3.70 6.37 4.50
N ASP A 87 4.79 6.11 5.22
CA ASP A 87 5.25 6.96 6.31
C ASP A 87 5.99 8.22 5.80
N GLU A 88 6.25 9.18 6.69
CA GLU A 88 6.91 10.45 6.33
C GLU A 88 8.29 10.28 5.66
N SER A 89 8.95 9.14 5.90
CA SER A 89 10.24 8.82 5.29
C SER A 89 10.11 8.19 3.91
N GLY A 90 8.91 7.87 3.43
CA GLY A 90 8.68 7.21 2.15
C GLY A 90 8.74 5.67 2.23
N ASN A 91 8.50 5.06 3.38
CA ASN A 91 8.38 3.60 3.50
C ASN A 91 6.92 3.17 3.41
N ILE A 92 6.63 2.11 2.65
CA ILE A 92 5.35 1.42 2.72
C ILE A 92 5.28 0.66 4.04
N ILE A 93 4.22 0.92 4.80
CA ILE A 93 3.97 0.30 6.11
C ILE A 93 2.70 -0.55 6.13
N GLY A 94 1.88 -0.45 5.09
CA GLY A 94 0.68 -1.25 4.92
C GLY A 94 -0.04 -0.95 3.61
N ILE A 95 -1.13 -1.67 3.39
CA ILE A 95 -2.01 -1.56 2.22
C ILE A 95 -3.44 -1.38 2.71
N ILE A 96 -4.20 -0.43 2.15
CA ILE A 96 -5.60 -0.22 2.52
C ILE A 96 -6.43 -1.44 2.13
N SER A 97 -7.24 -1.97 3.05
CA SER A 97 -8.19 -3.06 2.76
C SER A 97 -9.58 -2.51 2.51
N GLY A 98 -10.20 -2.87 1.38
CA GLY A 98 -11.54 -2.41 1.01
C GLY A 98 -12.65 -3.10 1.81
N LYS A 99 -12.48 -4.39 2.14
CA LYS A 99 -13.56 -5.24 2.65
C LYS A 99 -14.20 -4.73 3.95
N GLN A 100 -13.38 -4.20 4.86
CA GLN A 100 -13.85 -3.66 6.14
C GLN A 100 -14.04 -2.15 6.10
N SER A 101 -13.28 -1.44 5.25
CA SER A 101 -13.30 0.02 5.26
C SER A 101 -14.59 0.62 4.71
N GLU A 102 -15.18 -0.03 3.70
CA GLU A 102 -16.40 0.45 3.05
C GLU A 102 -17.66 0.22 3.89
N SER A 103 -17.69 -0.80 4.75
CA SER A 103 -18.86 -1.13 5.58
C SER A 103 -19.01 -0.24 6.81
N GLU A 104 -17.90 0.27 7.35
CA GLU A 104 -17.88 1.03 8.62
C GLU A 104 -17.59 2.52 8.45
N GLY A 105 -17.22 2.95 7.24
CA GLY A 105 -16.77 4.32 6.98
C GLY A 105 -15.43 4.65 7.65
N ILE A 106 -14.73 3.64 8.18
CA ILE A 106 -13.43 3.74 8.85
C ILE A 106 -12.38 3.16 7.92
N THR A 107 -11.23 3.82 7.76
CA THR A 107 -10.16 3.27 6.91
C THR A 107 -9.28 2.29 7.70
N TYR A 108 -9.19 1.05 7.23
CA TYR A 108 -8.28 0.03 7.76
C TYR A 108 -7.19 -0.31 6.75
N ALA A 109 -5.98 -0.55 7.27
CA ALA A 109 -4.86 -1.03 6.48
C ALA A 109 -4.27 -2.32 7.06
N VAL A 110 -3.90 -3.22 6.17
CA VAL A 110 -3.17 -4.45 6.47
C VAL A 110 -1.71 -4.08 6.68
N LYS A 111 -1.10 -4.55 7.78
CA LYS A 111 0.31 -4.29 8.07
C LYS A 111 1.20 -4.90 6.99
N SER A 112 2.39 -4.34 6.80
CA SER A 112 3.37 -4.81 5.81
C SER A 112 3.88 -6.24 6.04
N LYS A 113 3.71 -6.83 7.24
CA LYS A 113 4.18 -8.19 7.54
C LYS A 113 3.54 -9.26 6.63
N PRO A 114 2.20 -9.37 6.53
CA PRO A 114 1.55 -10.20 5.52
C PRO A 114 2.04 -9.97 4.09
N LEU A 115 2.22 -8.71 3.67
CA LEU A 115 2.73 -8.38 2.34
C LEU A 115 4.15 -8.95 2.10
N LEU A 116 5.05 -8.79 3.07
CA LEU A 116 6.40 -9.34 3.00
C LEU A 116 6.41 -10.87 2.98
N ASN A 117 5.50 -11.52 3.71
CA ASN A 117 5.35 -12.97 3.64
C ASN A 117 4.94 -13.40 2.21
N LEU A 118 3.97 -12.70 1.62
CA LEU A 118 3.50 -12.98 0.26
C LEU A 118 4.59 -12.75 -0.80
N ILE A 119 5.42 -11.69 -0.62
CA ILE A 119 6.60 -11.45 -1.46
C ILE A 119 7.61 -12.60 -1.35
N ASN A 120 7.78 -13.18 -0.15
CA ASN A 120 8.71 -14.28 0.06
C ASN A 120 8.27 -15.58 -0.63
N GLU A 121 6.98 -15.75 -0.90
CA GLU A 121 6.42 -16.88 -1.64
C GLU A 121 6.58 -16.74 -3.17
N LEU A 122 6.99 -15.58 -3.66
CA LEU A 122 7.22 -15.37 -5.09
C LEU A 122 8.43 -16.19 -5.59
N PRO A 123 8.43 -16.56 -6.89
CA PRO A 123 9.49 -17.38 -7.46
C PRO A 123 10.87 -16.68 -7.42
N ASN A 124 11.93 -17.46 -7.57
CA ASN A 124 13.31 -16.98 -7.38
C ASN A 124 13.80 -15.98 -8.43
N ASP A 125 13.09 -15.85 -9.56
CA ASP A 125 13.36 -14.85 -10.59
C ASP A 125 12.87 -13.44 -10.18
N PHE A 126 12.10 -13.33 -9.10
CA PHE A 126 11.68 -12.06 -8.53
C PHE A 126 12.74 -11.45 -7.59
N SER A 127 13.14 -10.21 -7.87
CA SER A 127 14.14 -9.49 -7.08
C SER A 127 13.55 -8.93 -5.77
N LYS A 128 13.45 -9.78 -4.74
CA LYS A 128 12.92 -9.41 -3.40
C LYS A 128 13.65 -8.22 -2.76
N ASN A 129 14.92 -8.02 -3.10
CA ASN A 129 15.76 -6.95 -2.54
C ASN A 129 15.40 -5.55 -3.03
N GLU A 130 14.57 -5.41 -4.07
CA GLU A 130 14.14 -4.09 -4.57
C GLU A 130 13.38 -3.29 -3.51
N PHE A 131 12.68 -3.96 -2.60
CA PHE A 131 11.89 -3.32 -1.54
C PHE A 131 12.68 -3.07 -0.24
N ALA A 132 13.98 -3.33 -0.22
CA ALA A 132 14.81 -3.17 0.97
C ALA A 132 15.37 -1.75 1.14
N SER A 133 15.50 -1.01 0.03
CA SER A 133 16.13 0.33 0.02
C SER A 133 15.08 1.42 -0.14
N ASN A 134 15.28 2.54 0.56
CA ASN A 134 14.43 3.72 0.45
C ASN A 134 15.25 4.91 -0.08
N TYR A 135 14.89 5.37 -1.28
CA TYR A 135 15.49 6.49 -2.01
C TYR A 135 14.66 7.79 -1.93
N LEU A 136 13.63 7.79 -1.10
CA LEU A 136 12.73 8.92 -0.80
C LEU A 136 13.11 9.65 0.49
N LYS A 137 14.02 9.08 1.29
CA LYS A 137 14.50 9.68 2.53
C LYS A 137 15.04 11.09 2.26
N ASN A 138 14.67 12.04 3.11
CA ASN A 138 15.03 13.47 3.02
C ASN A 138 14.49 14.22 1.78
N SER A 139 13.62 13.61 0.97
CA SER A 139 12.92 14.32 -0.12
C SER A 139 11.69 15.05 0.42
N THR A 140 11.29 16.15 -0.21
CA THR A 140 10.02 16.83 0.13
C THR A 140 8.82 15.96 -0.24
N ARG A 141 7.65 16.20 0.36
CA ARG A 141 6.43 15.42 0.04
C ARG A 141 6.10 15.43 -1.45
N SER A 142 6.23 16.58 -2.13
CA SER A 142 6.03 16.67 -3.58
C SER A 142 7.02 15.81 -4.37
N GLN A 143 8.30 15.80 -3.98
CA GLN A 143 9.32 14.94 -4.62
C GLN A 143 9.07 13.46 -4.37
N GLN A 144 8.57 13.10 -3.18
CA GLN A 144 8.17 11.74 -2.87
C GLN A 144 7.03 11.28 -3.79
N ILE A 145 5.99 12.11 -3.92
CA ILE A 145 4.84 11.81 -4.78
C ILE A 145 5.27 11.64 -6.24
N GLN A 146 6.06 12.58 -6.78
CA GLN A 146 6.55 12.50 -8.17
C GLN A 146 7.29 11.19 -8.49
N LYS A 147 8.02 10.63 -7.51
CA LYS A 147 8.74 9.37 -7.67
C LYS A 147 7.85 8.14 -7.48
N ILE A 148 6.84 8.22 -6.61
CA ILE A 148 5.95 7.09 -6.28
C ILE A 148 4.82 6.93 -7.30
N GLU A 149 4.26 8.03 -7.79
CA GLU A 149 3.11 8.07 -8.68
C GLU A 149 3.21 7.11 -9.88
N PRO A 150 4.36 6.99 -10.60
CA PRO A 150 4.51 6.04 -11.70
C PRO A 150 4.34 4.56 -11.32
N PHE A 151 4.44 4.22 -10.02
CA PHE A 151 4.31 2.87 -9.49
C PHE A 151 2.91 2.58 -8.92
N ILE A 152 1.96 3.52 -9.03
CA ILE A 152 0.57 3.32 -8.61
C ILE A 152 -0.27 2.95 -9.83
N CYS A 153 -0.85 1.76 -9.83
CA CYS A 153 -1.64 1.26 -10.94
C CYS A 153 -3.12 1.13 -10.54
N VAL A 154 -4.02 1.40 -11.49
CA VAL A 154 -5.45 1.10 -11.33
C VAL A 154 -5.74 -0.30 -11.87
N VAL A 155 -6.41 -1.13 -11.08
CA VAL A 155 -6.86 -2.46 -11.50
C VAL A 155 -8.35 -2.40 -11.81
N LYS A 156 -8.74 -2.63 -13.06
CA LYS A 156 -10.15 -2.65 -13.51
C LYS A 156 -10.59 -4.08 -13.74
N VAL A 157 -11.68 -4.48 -13.11
CA VAL A 157 -12.30 -5.81 -13.31
C VAL A 157 -13.52 -5.64 -14.20
N TYR A 158 -13.54 -6.36 -15.32
CA TYR A 158 -14.67 -6.40 -16.24
C TYR A 158 -15.43 -7.71 -16.01
N ASN A 159 -16.60 -7.61 -15.38
CA ASN A 159 -17.51 -8.76 -15.29
C ASN A 159 -18.06 -9.02 -16.69
N LYS A 160 -17.87 -10.24 -17.18
CA LYS A 160 -18.52 -10.72 -18.41
C LYS A 160 -19.98 -11.02 -18.17
#